data_AF-A0A3E0PQR8-F1
#
_entry.id   AF-A0A3E0PQR8-F1
#
_cell.length_a   1.000
_cell.length_b   1.000
_cell.length_c   1.000
_cell.angle_alpha   90.00
_cell.angle_beta   90.00
_cell.angle_gamma   90.00
#
_symmetry.space_group_name_H-M   'P 1'
#
loop_
_entity.id
_entity.type
_entity.pdbx_description
1 polymer ?
#
loop_
_entity_poly.entity_id
_entity_poly.type
_entity_poly.pdbx_seq_one_letter_code
_entity_poly.pdbx_strand_id
1 'polypeptide(L)'
;MSEQRQDVFRVADEIYRQRPSWVTFFREVLGVDGIVRQVYQTPEALAQFEQTPEFQQIQQMLAKLRENDADLPSGPREPTRVITVRLPKSLHESLKSEAHDRRTSMNKLCISKLLQVIDGELVPAEIASPAKEPAA
;
A
#
# COMPACT_ATOMS: atom_id res chain seq x y z
N MET A 1 16.50 16.11 -7.31
CA MET A 1 15.28 15.30 -7.58
C MET A 1 15.61 13.92 -8.16
N SER A 2 16.50 13.79 -9.15
CA SER A 2 16.91 12.47 -9.68
C SER A 2 17.73 11.64 -8.68
N GLU A 3 18.67 12.25 -7.96
CA GLU A 3 19.51 11.54 -6.97
C GLU A 3 18.67 10.95 -5.82
N GLN A 4 17.71 11.71 -5.30
CA GLN A 4 16.80 11.25 -4.24
C GLN A 4 15.94 10.04 -4.66
N ARG A 5 15.48 10.01 -5.93
CA ARG A 5 14.73 8.87 -6.49
C ARG A 5 15.61 7.62 -6.57
N GLN A 6 16.83 7.79 -7.05
CA GLN A 6 17.80 6.71 -7.18
C GLN A 6 18.24 6.17 -5.81
N ASP A 7 18.40 7.04 -4.82
CA ASP A 7 18.73 6.62 -3.45
C ASP A 7 17.61 5.81 -2.81
N VAL A 8 16.35 6.28 -2.93
CA VAL A 8 15.17 5.53 -2.47
C VAL A 8 15.09 4.16 -3.14
N PHE A 9 15.28 4.12 -4.46
CA PHE A 9 15.26 2.86 -5.21
C PHE A 9 16.40 1.92 -4.80
N ARG A 10 17.62 2.45 -4.62
CA ARG A 10 18.79 1.68 -4.19
C ARG A 10 18.57 1.05 -2.81
N VAL A 11 18.07 1.82 -1.84
CA VAL A 11 17.74 1.31 -0.51
C VAL A 11 16.65 0.25 -0.59
N ALA A 12 15.60 0.48 -1.39
CA ALA A 12 14.55 -0.51 -1.60
C ALA A 12 15.10 -1.81 -2.24
N ASP A 13 15.98 -1.72 -3.24
CA ASP A 13 16.61 -2.88 -3.87
C ASP A 13 17.52 -3.65 -2.90
N GLU A 14 18.29 -2.95 -2.06
CA GLU A 14 19.12 -3.54 -1.01
C GLU A 14 18.29 -4.32 0.01
N ILE A 15 17.15 -3.76 0.43
CA ILE A 15 16.20 -4.45 1.32
C ILE A 15 15.57 -5.64 0.59
N TYR A 16 15.13 -5.49 -0.66
CA TYR A 16 14.52 -6.56 -1.45
C TYR A 16 15.45 -7.77 -1.63
N ARG A 17 16.75 -7.54 -1.85
CA ARG A 17 17.76 -8.61 -2.01
C ARG A 17 17.92 -9.48 -0.77
N GLN A 18 17.63 -8.96 0.42
CA GLN A 18 17.65 -9.73 1.67
C GLN A 18 16.46 -10.71 1.77
N ARG A 19 15.56 -10.69 0.80
CA ARG A 19 14.31 -11.48 0.77
C ARG A 19 13.52 -11.38 2.08
N PRO A 20 13.23 -10.17 2.57
CA PRO A 20 12.44 -9.99 3.77
C PRO A 20 10.99 -10.43 3.51
N SER A 21 10.21 -10.56 4.59
CA SER A 21 8.75 -10.67 4.46
C SER A 21 8.19 -9.44 3.74
N TRP A 22 7.08 -9.59 3.03
CA TRP A 22 6.46 -8.44 2.35
C TRP A 22 6.07 -7.33 3.33
N VAL A 23 5.71 -7.69 4.56
CA VAL A 23 5.32 -6.76 5.61
C VAL A 23 6.51 -5.93 6.06
N THR A 24 7.66 -6.58 6.28
CA THR A 24 8.92 -5.89 6.61
C THR A 24 9.30 -4.94 5.48
N PHE A 25 9.28 -5.40 4.22
CA PHE A 25 9.58 -4.54 3.08
C PHE A 25 8.62 -3.33 3.02
N PHE A 26 7.32 -3.56 3.18
CA PHE A 26 6.33 -2.50 3.19
C PHE A 26 6.63 -1.47 4.28
N ARG A 27 6.88 -1.91 5.52
CA ARG A 27 7.13 -1.01 6.65
C ARG A 27 8.38 -0.15 6.45
N GLU A 28 9.50 -0.75 6.03
CA GLU A 28 10.78 -0.05 5.90
C GLU A 28 10.81 0.87 4.66
N VAL A 29 10.06 0.56 3.60
CA VAL A 29 10.09 1.31 2.34
C VAL A 29 8.91 2.28 2.20
N LEU A 30 7.69 1.77 2.29
CA LEU A 30 6.43 2.48 1.98
C LEU A 30 5.61 2.85 3.22
N GLY A 31 6.01 2.36 4.39
CA GLY A 31 5.32 2.57 5.65
C GLY A 31 5.33 4.03 6.10
N VAL A 32 4.62 4.29 7.20
CA VAL A 32 4.55 5.64 7.80
C VAL A 32 5.94 6.20 8.14
N ASP A 33 6.86 5.32 8.56
CA ASP A 33 8.26 5.65 8.88
C ASP A 33 9.24 5.22 7.78
N GLY A 34 8.73 4.79 6.62
CA GLY A 34 9.55 4.23 5.55
C GLY A 34 10.39 5.28 4.81
N ILE A 35 11.44 4.83 4.13
CA ILE A 35 12.40 5.70 3.43
C ILE A 35 11.71 6.67 2.46
N VAL A 36 10.61 6.26 1.81
CA VAL A 36 9.86 7.11 0.88
C VAL A 36 9.29 8.34 1.60
N ARG A 37 8.69 8.19 2.78
CA ARG A 37 8.15 9.32 3.55
C ARG A 37 9.23 10.17 4.21
N GLN A 38 10.37 9.58 4.54
CA GLN A 38 11.52 10.33 5.09
C GLN A 38 12.13 11.26 4.03
N VAL A 39 12.23 10.79 2.78
CA VAL A 39 12.81 11.54 1.66
C VAL A 39 11.81 12.54 1.06
N TYR A 40 10.55 12.13 0.87
CA TYR A 40 9.49 12.98 0.32
C TYR A 40 8.52 13.44 1.41
N GLN A 41 8.89 14.55 2.07
CA GLN A 41 8.17 15.06 3.23
C GLN A 41 6.91 15.85 2.88
N THR A 42 6.80 16.36 1.63
CA THR A 42 5.61 17.10 1.18
C THR A 42 4.72 16.20 0.32
N PRO A 43 3.38 16.35 0.43
CA PRO A 43 2.43 15.61 -0.40
C PRO A 43 2.69 15.75 -1.89
N GLU A 44 3.09 16.95 -2.35
CA GLU A 44 3.35 17.23 -3.76
C GLU A 44 4.59 16.50 -4.25
N ALA A 45 5.65 16.43 -3.43
CA ALA A 45 6.88 15.73 -3.79
C ALA A 45 6.66 14.20 -3.80
N LEU A 46 5.84 13.69 -2.87
CA LEU A 46 5.44 12.28 -2.86
C LEU A 46 4.60 11.93 -4.09
N ALA A 47 3.58 12.72 -4.42
CA ALA A 47 2.75 12.50 -5.60
C ALA A 47 3.54 12.53 -6.91
N GLN A 48 4.58 13.38 -6.99
CA GLN A 48 5.51 13.38 -8.13
C GLN A 48 6.37 12.11 -8.19
N PHE A 49 6.78 11.56 -7.04
CA PHE A 49 7.55 10.32 -6.97
C PHE A 49 6.69 9.10 -7.34
N GLU A 50 5.43 9.08 -6.92
CA GLU A 50 4.51 7.98 -7.21
C GLU A 50 4.22 7.80 -8.71
N GLN A 51 4.46 8.84 -9.51
CA GLN A 51 4.34 8.82 -10.97
C GLN A 51 5.61 8.33 -11.68
N THR A 52 6.70 8.06 -10.96
CA THR A 52 7.98 7.70 -11.58
C THR A 52 8.12 6.19 -11.82
N PRO A 53 8.94 5.77 -12.80
CA PRO A 53 9.18 4.35 -13.05
C PRO A 53 9.84 3.63 -11.86
N GLU A 54 10.66 4.32 -11.07
CA GLU A 54 11.29 3.74 -9.87
C GLU A 54 10.23 3.30 -8.85
N PHE A 55 9.18 4.09 -8.65
CA PHE A 55 8.09 3.74 -7.77
C PHE A 55 7.30 2.52 -8.28
N GLN A 56 7.05 2.46 -9.59
CA GLN A 56 6.42 1.28 -10.21
C GLN A 56 7.26 0.01 -10.00
N GLN A 57 8.58 0.10 -10.08
CA GLN A 57 9.46 -1.04 -9.80
C GLN A 57 9.40 -1.47 -8.33
N ILE A 58 9.35 -0.52 -7.38
CA ILE A 58 9.17 -0.83 -5.95
C ILE A 58 7.83 -1.55 -5.72
N GLN A 59 6.75 -1.12 -6.37
CA GLN A 59 5.46 -1.81 -6.30
C GLN A 59 5.52 -3.23 -6.87
N GLN A 60 6.27 -3.44 -7.97
CA GLN A 60 6.49 -4.78 -8.53
C GLN A 60 7.31 -5.68 -7.58
N MET A 61 8.34 -5.15 -6.91
CA MET A 61 9.09 -5.87 -5.88
C MET A 61 8.17 -6.32 -4.74
N LEU A 62 7.31 -5.43 -4.24
CA LEU A 62 6.33 -5.73 -3.20
C LEU A 62 5.34 -6.81 -3.65
N ALA A 63 4.84 -6.74 -4.88
CA ALA A 63 3.94 -7.74 -5.44
C ALA A 63 4.60 -9.13 -5.47
N LYS A 64 5.85 -9.23 -5.91
CA LYS A 64 6.63 -10.48 -5.91
C LYS A 64 6.87 -11.03 -4.50
N LEU A 65 7.19 -10.17 -3.52
CA LEU A 65 7.33 -10.62 -2.12
C LEU A 65 6.03 -11.21 -1.59
N ARG A 66 4.88 -10.63 -1.94
CA ARG A 66 3.57 -11.14 -1.51
C ARG A 66 3.20 -12.49 -2.13
N GLU A 67 3.65 -12.75 -3.35
CA GLU A 67 3.51 -14.08 -3.97
C GLU A 67 4.31 -15.13 -3.18
N ASN A 68 5.56 -14.81 -2.82
CA ASN A 68 6.47 -15.72 -2.14
C ASN A 68 6.16 -15.92 -0.64
N ASP A 69 5.65 -14.89 0.05
CA ASP A 69 5.33 -14.96 1.48
C ASP A 69 4.12 -15.86 1.77
N ALA A 70 3.27 -16.12 0.77
CA ALA A 70 2.17 -17.08 0.86
C ALA A 70 2.64 -18.52 1.11
N ASP A 71 3.90 -18.85 0.78
CA ASP A 71 4.48 -20.18 0.86
C ASP A 71 5.39 -20.40 2.10
N LEU A 72 5.65 -19.37 2.91
CA LEU A 72 6.57 -19.48 4.06
C LEU A 72 5.83 -19.75 5.39
N PRO A 73 6.21 -20.79 6.16
CA PRO A 73 5.70 -21.03 7.50
C PRO A 73 6.17 -19.89 8.41
N SER A 74 5.19 -19.11 8.89
CA SER A 74 5.41 -17.77 9.41
C SER A 74 6.24 -17.75 10.71
N GLY A 75 7.28 -16.91 10.73
CA GLY A 75 7.88 -16.37 11.96
C GLY A 75 6.89 -15.50 12.75
N PRO A 76 7.32 -14.73 13.77
CA PRO A 76 6.44 -13.87 14.54
C PRO A 76 5.66 -12.94 13.61
N ARG A 77 4.37 -13.26 13.43
CA ARG A 77 3.47 -12.56 12.51
C ARG A 77 3.23 -11.16 13.06
N GLU A 78 3.42 -10.15 12.22
CA GLU A 78 3.00 -8.79 12.55
C GLU A 78 1.52 -8.83 12.98
N PRO A 79 1.15 -8.20 14.11
CA PRO A 79 -0.21 -8.26 14.63
C PRO A 79 -1.20 -7.73 13.59
N THR A 80 -2.06 -8.62 13.09
CA THR A 80 -3.05 -8.25 12.08
C THR A 80 -4.18 -7.43 12.71
N ARG A 81 -4.64 -6.41 11.99
CA ARG A 81 -5.82 -5.60 12.31
C ARG A 81 -6.88 -5.79 11.23
N VAL A 82 -8.15 -5.74 11.61
CA VAL A 82 -9.29 -5.91 10.70
C VAL A 82 -9.86 -4.56 10.32
N ILE A 83 -10.09 -4.35 9.02
CA ILE A 83 -10.83 -3.19 8.50
C ILE A 83 -12.22 -3.66 8.10
N THR A 84 -13.27 -3.07 8.68
CA THR A 84 -14.67 -3.35 8.30
C THR A 84 -15.21 -2.18 7.47
N VAL A 85 -15.55 -2.45 6.21
CA VAL A 85 -16.06 -1.45 5.25
C VAL A 85 -17.48 -1.80 4.82
N ARG A 86 -18.39 -0.82 4.76
CA ARG A 86 -19.72 -1.01 4.16
C ARG A 86 -19.61 -0.75 2.65
N LEU A 87 -19.87 -1.77 1.83
CA LEU A 87 -19.82 -1.66 0.37
C LEU A 87 -21.22 -1.83 -0.24
N PRO A 88 -21.58 -1.08 -1.29
CA PRO A 88 -22.75 -1.39 -2.11
C PRO A 88 -22.68 -2.81 -2.66
N LYS A 89 -23.83 -3.49 -2.75
CA LYS A 89 -23.91 -4.88 -3.24
C LYS A 89 -23.25 -5.06 -4.62
N SER A 90 -23.49 -4.13 -5.54
CA SER A 90 -22.90 -4.16 -6.89
C SER A 90 -21.38 -4.13 -6.87
N LEU A 91 -20.78 -3.28 -6.02
CA LEU A 91 -19.33 -3.19 -5.87
C LEU A 91 -18.75 -4.47 -5.25
N HIS A 92 -19.41 -5.02 -4.23
CA HIS A 92 -19.00 -6.28 -3.63
C HIS A 92 -18.99 -7.44 -4.65
N GLU A 93 -20.06 -7.58 -5.45
CA GLU A 93 -20.13 -8.63 -6.47
C GLU A 93 -19.08 -8.42 -7.59
N SER A 94 -18.80 -7.18 -7.97
CA SER A 94 -17.72 -6.86 -8.92
C SER A 94 -16.35 -7.31 -8.39
N LEU A 95 -16.03 -7.01 -7.13
CA LEU A 95 -14.78 -7.45 -6.48
C LEU A 95 -14.69 -8.98 -6.41
N LYS A 96 -15.81 -9.65 -6.12
CA LYS A 96 -15.89 -11.11 -6.08
C LYS A 96 -15.64 -11.73 -7.45
N SER A 97 -16.24 -11.19 -8.51
CA SER A 97 -16.02 -11.63 -9.89
C SER A 97 -14.56 -11.43 -10.30
N GLU A 98 -14.00 -10.24 -10.04
CA GLU A 98 -12.61 -9.93 -10.39
C GLU A 98 -11.62 -10.86 -9.67
N ALA A 99 -11.87 -11.17 -8.40
CA ALA A 99 -11.05 -12.11 -7.64
C ALA A 99 -11.11 -13.53 -8.25
N HIS A 100 -12.29 -13.97 -8.65
CA HIS A 100 -12.50 -15.25 -9.33
C HIS A 100 -11.74 -15.31 -10.67
N ASP A 101 -11.87 -14.28 -11.50
CA ASP A 101 -11.21 -14.21 -12.82
C ASP A 101 -9.68 -14.23 -12.70
N ARG A 102 -9.16 -13.59 -11.65
CA ARG A 102 -7.72 -13.57 -11.32
C ARG A 102 -7.27 -14.77 -10.47
N ARG A 103 -8.15 -15.75 -10.21
CA ARG A 103 -7.87 -16.95 -9.40
C ARG A 103 -7.26 -16.63 -8.03
N THR A 104 -7.74 -15.58 -7.38
CA THR A 104 -7.27 -15.14 -6.05
C THR A 104 -8.45 -14.99 -5.09
N SER A 105 -8.16 -14.93 -3.79
CA SER A 105 -9.21 -14.63 -2.79
C SER A 105 -9.56 -13.15 -2.83
N MET A 106 -10.80 -12.81 -2.48
CA MET A 106 -11.24 -11.42 -2.36
C MET A 106 -10.33 -10.61 -1.42
N ASN A 107 -9.93 -11.17 -0.28
CA ASN A 107 -9.01 -10.49 0.65
C ASN A 107 -7.64 -10.20 0.02
N LYS A 108 -7.05 -11.17 -0.69
CA LYS A 108 -5.77 -10.97 -1.40
C LYS A 108 -5.89 -9.87 -2.47
N LEU A 109 -6.99 -9.85 -3.21
CA LEU A 109 -7.29 -8.79 -4.19
C LEU A 109 -7.44 -7.42 -3.51
N CYS A 110 -8.24 -7.33 -2.43
CA CYS A 110 -8.46 -6.09 -1.70
C CYS A 110 -7.15 -5.54 -1.13
N ILE A 111 -6.31 -6.37 -0.52
CA ILE A 111 -4.98 -5.94 -0.03
C ILE A 111 -4.14 -5.42 -1.21
N SER A 112 -4.14 -6.10 -2.36
CA SER A 112 -3.42 -5.60 -3.55
C SER A 112 -3.90 -4.23 -4.01
N LYS A 113 -5.22 -3.99 -4.00
CA LYS A 113 -5.79 -2.70 -4.37
C LYS A 113 -5.49 -1.62 -3.33
N LEU A 114 -5.50 -1.95 -2.04
CA LEU A 114 -5.16 -1.01 -0.95
C LEU A 114 -3.68 -0.59 -0.93
N LEU A 115 -2.79 -1.43 -1.47
CA LEU A 115 -1.37 -1.13 -1.60
C LEU A 115 -1.06 -0.23 -2.80
N GLN A 116 -2.00 -0.09 -3.75
CA GLN A 116 -1.83 0.82 -4.87
C GLN A 116 -2.12 2.24 -4.40
N VAL A 117 -1.28 3.17 -4.84
CA VAL A 117 -1.51 4.60 -4.66
C VAL A 117 -2.76 4.97 -5.44
N ILE A 118 -3.68 5.65 -4.77
CA ILE A 118 -4.84 6.26 -5.38
C ILE A 118 -4.51 7.74 -5.58
N ASP A 119 -4.81 8.27 -6.75
CA ASP A 119 -4.68 9.71 -7.02
C ASP A 119 -5.49 10.50 -5.97
N GLY A 120 -4.90 11.56 -5.42
CA GLY A 120 -5.53 12.39 -4.39
C GLY A 120 -6.88 12.97 -4.82
N GLU A 121 -7.08 13.22 -6.11
CA GLU A 121 -8.38 13.70 -6.64
C GLU A 121 -9.49 12.64 -6.59
N LEU A 122 -9.14 11.35 -6.49
CA LEU A 122 -10.08 10.23 -6.44
C LEU A 122 -10.49 9.87 -5.00
N VAL A 123 -9.91 10.52 -3.99
CA VAL A 123 -10.28 10.35 -2.58
C VAL A 123 -11.31 11.43 -2.23
N PRO A 124 -12.57 11.07 -1.93
CA PRO A 124 -13.56 12.06 -1.51
C PRO A 124 -13.07 12.76 -0.24
N ALA A 125 -12.96 14.08 -0.28
CA ALA A 125 -12.68 14.88 0.91
C ALA A 125 -13.83 14.68 1.92
N GLU A 126 -13.50 14.42 3.18
CA GLU A 126 -14.51 14.38 4.23
C GLU A 126 -15.23 15.74 4.28
N ILE A 127 -16.54 15.73 4.00
CA ILE A 127 -17.39 16.86 4.33
C ILE A 127 -17.46 16.87 5.86
N ALA A 128 -16.59 17.66 6.49
CA ALA A 128 -16.60 17.87 7.93
C ALA A 128 -18.02 18.30 8.35
N SER A 129 -18.77 17.37 8.96
CA SER A 129 -20.02 17.73 9.63
C SER A 129 -19.63 18.50 10.89
N PRO A 130 -20.17 19.71 11.13
CA PRO A 130 -19.85 20.48 12.31
C PRO A 130 -20.22 19.68 13.55
N ALA A 131 -19.24 19.49 14.44
CA ALA A 131 -19.39 18.78 15.69
C ALA A 131 -20.59 19.33 16.48
N LYS A 132 -21.51 18.46 16.87
CA LYS A 132 -22.49 18.77 17.92
C LYS A 132 -21.72 19.00 19.22
N GLU A 133 -21.70 20.24 19.70
CA GLU A 133 -21.30 20.56 21.07
C GLU A 133 -22.09 19.67 22.06
N PRO A 134 -21.43 19.00 23.01
CA PRO A 134 -22.13 18.38 24.11
C PRO A 134 -22.64 19.50 25.03
N ALA A 135 -23.97 19.59 25.16
CA ALA A 135 -24.63 20.38 26.19
C ALA A 135 -24.19 19.91 27.58
N ALA A 136 -23.88 20.87 28.44
CA ALA A 136 -23.45 20.72 29.84
C ALA A 136 -24.49 20.03 30.73
#